data_AF-A0A3D3NWC2-F1
#
_entry.id   AF-A0A3D3NWC2-F1
#
_cell.length_a   1.000
_cell.length_b   1.000
_cell.length_c   1.000
_cell.angle_alpha   90.00
_cell.angle_beta   90.00
_cell.angle_gamma   90.00
#
_symmetry.space_group_name_H-M   'P 1'
#
loop_
_entity.id
_entity.type
_entity.pdbx_description
1 polymer ?
#
loop_
_entity_poly.entity_id
_entity_poly.type
_entity_poly.pdbx_seq_one_letter_code
_entity_poly.pdbx_strand_id
1 'polypeptide(L)'
;MRILARYFDNPFDDPGISLAELLAFSTDHLGRLRARNAQGEFAEPVAALESALAGLNEASMQDFSNLGLRKARKRAKRDFRRKLLPGALEKVDVAVLAFLEGGRNVRQRAFPQGRTIFRTCADDHLRAHLRVMDEVVQEHAAALPPAIVELSAGLLAQWQEIYSGSESSTGAKAAAEVAQR
;
A
#
# COMPACT_ATOMS: atom_id res chain seq x y z
N MET A 1 -2.44 31.01 -39.23
CA MET A 1 -3.78 31.38 -38.72
C MET A 1 -4.07 30.48 -37.52
N ARG A 2 -4.17 31.04 -36.30
CA ARG A 2 -4.62 30.23 -35.13
C ARG A 2 -6.11 29.97 -35.31
N ILE A 3 -6.52 28.71 -35.23
CA ILE A 3 -7.92 28.30 -35.37
C ILE A 3 -8.69 28.88 -34.18
N LEU A 4 -9.60 29.83 -34.44
CA LEU A 4 -10.39 30.51 -33.40
C LEU A 4 -11.28 29.54 -32.61
N ALA A 5 -11.66 28.40 -33.19
CA ALA A 5 -12.42 27.36 -32.48
C ALA A 5 -11.64 26.80 -31.26
N ARG A 6 -10.31 26.67 -31.36
CA ARG A 6 -9.45 26.22 -30.25
C ARG A 6 -9.28 27.26 -29.13
N TYR A 7 -9.80 28.47 -29.30
CA TYR A 7 -9.68 29.53 -28.30
C TYR A 7 -10.62 29.31 -27.10
N PHE A 8 -11.69 28.52 -27.30
CA PHE A 8 -12.64 28.13 -26.26
C PHE A 8 -12.43 26.71 -25.74
N ASP A 9 -11.54 25.95 -26.38
CA ASP A 9 -11.10 24.66 -25.84
C ASP A 9 -10.31 24.97 -24.58
N ASN A 10 -10.86 24.59 -23.43
CA ASN A 10 -10.15 24.66 -22.18
C ASN A 10 -8.94 23.72 -22.28
N PRO A 11 -7.70 24.25 -22.31
CA PRO A 11 -6.54 23.40 -22.44
C PRO A 11 -6.42 22.46 -21.23
N PHE A 12 -6.96 22.82 -20.07
CA PHE A 12 -6.94 22.01 -18.85
C PHE A 12 -7.85 20.77 -18.90
N ASP A 13 -8.72 20.65 -19.90
CA ASP A 13 -9.60 19.48 -20.09
C ASP A 13 -8.97 18.40 -20.98
N ASP A 14 -7.75 18.61 -21.49
CA ASP A 14 -7.04 17.60 -22.27
C ASP A 14 -6.54 16.46 -21.35
N PRO A 15 -7.02 15.22 -21.53
CA PRO A 15 -6.62 14.07 -20.69
C PRO A 15 -5.14 13.69 -20.84
N GLY A 16 -4.45 14.22 -21.85
CA GLY A 16 -3.02 14.05 -22.07
C GLY A 16 -2.15 15.03 -21.27
N ILE A 17 -2.72 16.10 -20.70
CA ILE A 17 -1.92 17.07 -19.96
C ILE A 17 -1.53 16.51 -18.59
N SER A 18 -0.22 16.42 -18.39
CA SER A 18 0.37 15.99 -17.13
C SER A 18 0.40 17.13 -16.11
N LEU A 19 0.37 16.79 -14.82
CA LEU A 19 0.60 17.74 -13.73
C LEU A 19 1.94 18.48 -13.90
N ALA A 20 2.97 17.81 -14.43
CA ALA A 20 4.26 18.41 -14.70
C ALA A 20 4.19 19.55 -15.73
N GLU A 21 3.40 19.37 -16.80
CA GLU A 21 3.16 20.41 -17.80
C GLU A 21 2.33 21.57 -17.21
N LEU A 22 1.35 21.28 -16.35
CA LEU A 22 0.57 22.30 -15.65
C LEU A 22 1.42 23.14 -14.70
N LEU A 23 2.31 22.50 -13.94
CA LEU A 23 3.24 23.16 -13.05
C LEU A 23 4.24 24.00 -13.86
N ALA A 24 4.76 23.48 -14.97
CA ALA A 24 5.66 24.22 -15.85
C ALA A 24 4.99 25.47 -16.45
N PHE A 25 3.76 25.33 -16.97
CA PHE A 25 2.97 26.44 -17.51
C PHE A 25 2.71 27.50 -16.45
N SER A 26 2.28 27.10 -15.25
CA SER A 26 1.94 28.03 -14.18
C SER A 26 3.18 28.74 -13.63
N THR A 27 4.33 28.06 -13.59
CA THR A 27 5.62 28.66 -13.20
C THR A 27 6.09 29.70 -14.23
N ASP A 28 5.96 29.40 -15.53
CA ASP A 28 6.27 30.36 -16.60
C ASP A 28 5.30 31.56 -16.57
N HIS A 29 4.01 31.33 -16.34
CA HIS A 29 3.03 32.41 -16.19
C HIS A 29 3.37 33.32 -15.00
N LEU A 30 3.69 32.75 -13.84
CA LEU A 30 4.14 33.50 -12.66
C LEU A 30 5.40 34.33 -12.98
N GLY A 31 6.37 33.74 -13.68
CA GLY A 31 7.59 34.45 -14.11
C GLY A 31 7.29 35.67 -14.98
N ARG A 32 6.35 35.52 -15.94
CA ARG A 32 5.91 36.64 -16.79
C ARG A 32 5.15 37.71 -15.99
N LEU A 33 4.36 37.31 -15.00
CA LEU A 33 3.58 38.22 -14.16
C LEU A 33 4.50 39.03 -13.23
N ARG A 34 5.52 38.39 -12.64
CA ARG A 34 6.60 39.05 -11.90
C ARG A 34 7.37 40.05 -12.77
N ALA A 35 7.74 39.66 -13.99
CA ALA A 35 8.46 40.54 -14.92
C ALA A 35 7.65 41.79 -15.31
N ARG A 36 6.31 41.71 -15.27
CA ARG A 36 5.41 42.84 -15.54
C ARG A 36 5.13 43.70 -14.31
N ASN A 37 5.51 43.26 -13.11
CA ASN A 37 5.21 43.94 -11.85
C ASN A 37 6.23 45.05 -11.48
N ALA A 38 6.60 45.90 -12.43
CA ALA A 38 7.63 46.93 -12.21
C ALA A 38 7.22 48.03 -11.20
N GLN A 39 5.92 48.30 -11.09
CA GLN A 39 5.35 49.34 -10.22
C GLN A 39 4.60 48.76 -9.01
N GLY A 40 4.63 47.44 -8.81
CA GLY A 40 3.96 46.79 -7.68
C GLY A 40 2.45 46.54 -7.85
N GLU A 41 1.86 46.92 -8.99
CA GLU A 41 0.41 46.77 -9.27
C GLU A 41 -0.11 45.33 -9.15
N PHE A 42 0.75 44.33 -9.36
CA PHE A 42 0.39 42.92 -9.28
C PHE A 42 0.96 42.21 -8.04
N ALA A 43 1.44 42.95 -7.03
CA ALA A 43 2.08 42.35 -5.86
C ALA A 43 1.19 41.33 -5.13
N GLU A 44 -0.08 41.65 -4.88
CA GLU A 44 -1.03 40.73 -4.26
C GLU A 44 -1.32 39.48 -5.13
N PRO A 45 -1.69 39.62 -6.43
CA PRO A 45 -1.87 38.47 -7.31
C PRO A 45 -0.63 37.57 -7.44
N VAL A 46 0.57 38.14 -7.48
CA VAL A 46 1.84 37.39 -7.52
C VAL A 46 1.98 36.56 -6.24
N ALA A 47 1.81 37.17 -5.07
CA ALA A 47 1.90 36.47 -3.78
C ALA A 47 0.86 35.36 -3.65
N ALA A 48 -0.39 35.61 -4.11
CA ALA A 48 -1.45 34.61 -4.10
C ALA A 48 -1.12 33.40 -5.01
N LEU A 49 -0.64 33.65 -6.23
CA LEU A 49 -0.23 32.59 -7.16
C LEU A 49 0.98 31.81 -6.66
N GLU A 50 1.95 32.46 -6.03
CA GLU A 50 3.10 31.80 -5.40
C GLU A 50 2.66 30.84 -4.30
N SER A 51 1.79 31.31 -3.41
CA SER A 51 1.24 30.49 -2.33
C SER A 51 0.45 29.30 -2.87
N ALA A 52 -0.40 29.52 -3.87
CA ALA A 52 -1.21 28.47 -4.48
C ALA A 52 -0.33 27.41 -5.18
N LEU A 53 0.70 27.83 -5.92
CA LEU A 53 1.61 26.91 -6.61
C LEU A 53 2.45 26.09 -5.63
N ALA A 54 2.93 26.70 -4.55
CA ALA A 54 3.65 25.98 -3.50
C ALA A 54 2.76 24.91 -2.85
N GLY A 55 1.53 25.27 -2.49
CA GLY A 55 0.57 24.34 -1.90
C GLY A 55 0.20 23.18 -2.83
N LEU A 56 -0.03 23.45 -4.12
CA LEU A 56 -0.32 22.41 -5.11
C LEU A 56 0.86 21.44 -5.28
N ASN A 57 2.08 21.96 -5.39
CA ASN A 57 3.27 21.13 -5.57
C ASN A 57 3.49 20.22 -4.36
N GLU A 58 3.37 20.75 -3.14
CA GLU A 58 3.48 19.97 -1.91
C GLU A 58 2.40 18.87 -1.83
N ALA A 59 1.14 19.22 -2.04
CA ALA A 59 0.04 18.25 -2.04
C ALA A 59 0.27 17.13 -3.07
N SER A 60 0.71 17.48 -4.27
CA SER A 60 0.96 16.49 -5.32
C SER A 60 2.10 15.52 -4.98
N MET A 61 3.19 16.00 -4.40
CA MET A 61 4.30 15.16 -3.96
C MET A 61 3.87 14.22 -2.83
N GLN A 62 3.06 14.70 -1.89
CA GLN A 62 2.48 13.87 -0.84
C GLN A 62 1.57 12.78 -1.43
N ASP A 63 0.72 13.11 -2.40
CA ASP A 63 -0.17 12.14 -3.05
C ASP A 63 0.59 11.06 -3.81
N PHE A 64 1.63 11.42 -4.58
CA PHE A 64 2.47 10.43 -5.25
C PHE A 64 3.19 9.51 -4.26
N SER A 65 3.71 10.09 -3.16
CA SER A 65 4.36 9.32 -2.09
C SER A 65 3.38 8.35 -1.43
N ASN A 66 2.18 8.84 -1.10
CA ASN A 66 1.10 8.04 -0.53
C ASN A 66 0.65 6.92 -1.48
N LEU A 67 0.53 7.21 -2.77
CA LEU A 67 0.20 6.20 -3.79
C LEU A 67 1.31 5.13 -3.89
N GLY A 68 2.58 5.55 -3.87
CA GLY A 68 3.73 4.64 -3.83
C GLY A 68 3.67 3.69 -2.64
N LEU A 69 3.43 4.22 -1.44
CA LEU A 69 3.27 3.43 -0.21
C LEU A 69 2.10 2.45 -0.31
N ARG A 70 0.93 2.88 -0.81
CA ARG A 70 -0.24 2.01 -1.02
C ARG A 70 0.10 0.86 -1.99
N LYS A 71 0.78 1.14 -3.09
CA LYS A 71 1.22 0.13 -4.07
C LYS A 71 2.22 -0.85 -3.46
N ALA A 72 3.18 -0.36 -2.67
CA ALA A 72 4.15 -1.18 -1.97
C ALA A 72 3.47 -2.12 -0.96
N ARG A 73 2.56 -1.61 -0.12
CA ARG A 73 1.80 -2.41 0.86
C ARG A 73 0.92 -3.47 0.20
N LYS A 74 0.21 -3.12 -0.89
CA LYS A 74 -0.54 -4.10 -1.70
C LYS A 74 0.38 -5.18 -2.30
N ARG A 75 1.58 -4.81 -2.75
CA ARG A 75 2.57 -5.76 -3.25
C ARG A 75 3.08 -6.67 -2.13
N ALA A 76 3.38 -6.14 -0.95
CA ALA A 76 3.83 -6.92 0.21
C ALA A 76 2.81 -7.99 0.62
N LYS A 77 1.52 -7.64 0.75
CA LYS A 77 0.44 -8.60 1.02
C LYS A 77 0.39 -9.73 -0.01
N ARG A 78 0.47 -9.36 -1.29
CA ARG A 78 0.45 -10.32 -2.40
C ARG A 78 1.69 -11.22 -2.41
N ASP A 79 2.87 -10.66 -2.21
CA ASP A 79 4.13 -11.40 -2.21
C ASP A 79 4.21 -12.36 -1.02
N PHE A 80 3.79 -11.93 0.17
CA PHE A 80 3.65 -12.80 1.34
C PHE A 80 2.77 -14.02 1.01
N ARG A 81 1.53 -13.79 0.53
CA ARG A 81 0.58 -14.87 0.19
C ARG A 81 1.05 -15.78 -0.94
N ARG A 82 1.67 -15.24 -1.99
CA ARG A 82 1.95 -16.00 -3.22
C ARG A 82 3.35 -16.60 -3.27
N LYS A 83 4.34 -15.99 -2.64
CA LYS A 83 5.74 -16.41 -2.73
C LYS A 83 6.22 -17.06 -1.44
N LEU A 84 5.94 -16.45 -0.30
CA LEU A 84 6.49 -16.89 0.98
C LEU A 84 5.64 -17.99 1.60
N LEU A 85 4.33 -17.76 1.68
CA LEU A 85 3.40 -18.60 2.44
C LEU A 85 3.37 -20.07 1.99
N PRO A 86 3.26 -20.41 0.68
CA PRO A 86 3.06 -21.80 0.27
C PRO A 86 4.22 -22.71 0.69
N GLY A 87 5.46 -22.28 0.47
CA GLY A 87 6.64 -23.04 0.85
C GLY A 87 6.84 -23.12 2.36
N ALA A 88 6.51 -22.06 3.09
CA ALA A 88 6.60 -22.08 4.55
C ALA A 88 5.54 -23.03 5.18
N LEU A 89 4.30 -22.98 4.70
CA LEU A 89 3.24 -23.88 5.17
C LEU A 89 3.54 -25.34 4.82
N GLU A 90 4.19 -25.62 3.68
CA GLU A 90 4.63 -26.97 3.33
C GLU A 90 5.68 -27.51 4.30
N LYS A 91 6.66 -26.69 4.68
CA LYS A 91 7.67 -27.08 5.68
C LYS A 91 7.04 -27.43 7.03
N VAL A 92 6.09 -26.61 7.49
CA VAL A 92 5.34 -26.88 8.73
C VAL A 92 4.52 -28.16 8.60
N ASP A 93 3.80 -28.34 7.48
CA ASP A 93 2.97 -29.53 7.21
C ASP A 93 3.80 -30.83 7.24
N VAL A 94 4.93 -30.84 6.52
CA VAL A 94 5.85 -31.98 6.49
C VAL A 94 6.45 -32.24 7.86
N ALA A 95 6.85 -31.21 8.61
CA ALA A 95 7.41 -31.37 9.94
C ALA A 95 6.40 -31.98 10.93
N VAL A 96 5.15 -31.51 10.91
CA VAL A 96 4.07 -32.07 11.74
C VAL A 96 3.84 -33.55 11.42
N LEU A 97 3.87 -33.94 10.14
CA LEU A 97 3.71 -35.33 9.74
C LEU A 97 4.91 -36.21 10.09
N ALA A 98 6.13 -35.67 10.05
CA ALA A 98 7.36 -36.43 10.21
C ALA A 98 7.78 -36.62 11.67
N PHE A 99 7.58 -35.61 12.53
CA PHE A 99 8.11 -35.61 13.89
C PHE A 99 7.09 -35.98 14.96
N LEU A 100 5.79 -35.86 14.68
CA LEU A 100 4.76 -36.10 15.69
C LEU A 100 4.08 -37.45 15.50
N GLU A 101 4.00 -38.21 16.60
CA GLU A 101 3.17 -39.41 16.65
C GLU A 101 1.71 -39.05 16.37
N GLY A 102 1.05 -39.81 15.49
CA GLY A 102 -0.30 -39.46 15.03
C GLY A 102 -0.36 -38.15 14.22
N GLY A 103 0.74 -37.74 13.59
CA GLY A 103 0.88 -36.47 12.87
C GLY A 103 -0.25 -36.15 11.87
N ARG A 104 -0.96 -37.14 11.32
CA ARG A 104 -2.16 -36.90 10.50
C ARG A 104 -3.28 -36.17 11.27
N ASN A 105 -3.52 -36.55 12.51
CA ASN A 105 -4.53 -35.93 13.37
C ASN A 105 -4.09 -34.52 13.78
N VAL A 106 -2.81 -34.36 14.13
CA VAL A 106 -2.23 -33.05 14.49
C VAL A 106 -2.27 -32.11 13.29
N ARG A 107 -1.92 -32.61 12.09
CA ARG A 107 -2.05 -31.88 10.84
C ARG A 107 -3.48 -31.41 10.59
N GLN A 108 -4.48 -32.25 10.84
CA GLN A 108 -5.87 -31.87 10.66
C GLN A 108 -6.30 -30.76 11.64
N ARG A 109 -5.73 -30.73 12.85
CA ARG A 109 -5.92 -29.62 13.81
C ARG A 109 -5.21 -28.34 13.34
N ALA A 110 -3.97 -28.44 12.86
CA ALA A 110 -3.18 -27.31 12.38
C ALA A 110 -3.71 -26.71 11.06
N PHE A 111 -4.26 -27.56 10.19
CA PHE A 111 -4.80 -27.18 8.88
C PHE A 111 -6.24 -27.71 8.68
N PRO A 112 -7.25 -27.23 9.44
CA PRO A 112 -8.61 -27.78 9.41
C PRO A 112 -9.27 -27.75 8.04
N GLN A 113 -8.97 -26.71 7.25
CA GLN A 113 -9.49 -26.49 5.90
C GLN A 113 -8.43 -26.75 4.82
N GLY A 114 -7.33 -27.41 5.19
CA GLY A 114 -6.16 -27.60 4.33
C GLY A 114 -5.33 -26.34 4.10
N ARG A 115 -4.24 -26.47 3.36
CA ARG A 115 -3.29 -25.36 3.09
C ARG A 115 -3.82 -24.32 2.09
N THR A 116 -4.80 -24.69 1.26
CA THR A 116 -5.34 -23.79 0.22
C THR A 116 -6.04 -22.57 0.80
N ILE A 117 -6.66 -22.69 1.99
CA ILE A 117 -7.40 -21.60 2.62
C ILE A 117 -6.53 -20.36 2.85
N PHE A 118 -5.26 -20.55 3.19
CA PHE A 118 -4.30 -19.47 3.44
C PHE A 118 -4.05 -18.59 2.20
N ARG A 119 -4.30 -19.13 1.01
CA ARG A 119 -4.22 -18.40 -0.26
C ARG A 119 -5.56 -17.75 -0.66
N THR A 120 -6.69 -18.36 -0.30
CA THR A 120 -8.01 -17.98 -0.82
C THR A 120 -8.87 -17.19 0.15
N CYS A 121 -8.62 -17.27 1.46
CA CYS A 121 -9.39 -16.53 2.46
C CYS A 121 -9.21 -15.02 2.32
N ALA A 122 -10.16 -14.25 2.84
CA ALA A 122 -10.03 -12.81 3.00
C ALA A 122 -8.79 -12.44 3.85
N ASP A 123 -8.23 -11.24 3.66
CA ASP A 123 -7.05 -10.75 4.39
C ASP A 123 -7.30 -10.76 5.92
N ASP A 124 -8.49 -10.37 6.34
CA ASP A 124 -8.89 -10.28 7.74
C ASP A 124 -8.92 -11.65 8.44
N HIS A 125 -9.19 -12.72 7.67
CA HIS A 125 -9.26 -14.09 8.17
C HIS A 125 -7.92 -14.82 8.16
N LEU A 126 -6.94 -14.35 7.37
CA LEU A 126 -5.65 -15.04 7.27
C LEU A 126 -4.92 -15.12 8.62
N ARG A 127 -5.05 -14.07 9.45
CA ARG A 127 -4.48 -14.05 10.82
C ARG A 127 -5.05 -15.17 11.68
N ALA A 128 -6.36 -15.39 11.62
CA ALA A 128 -7.01 -16.43 12.42
C ALA A 128 -6.53 -17.83 12.02
N HIS A 129 -6.41 -18.10 10.72
CA HIS A 129 -5.89 -19.37 10.23
C HIS A 129 -4.41 -19.60 10.59
N LEU A 130 -3.57 -18.58 10.47
CA LEU A 130 -2.16 -18.66 10.87
C LEU A 130 -2.01 -18.88 12.38
N ARG A 131 -2.87 -18.25 13.17
CA ARG A 131 -2.89 -18.42 14.63
C ARG A 131 -3.25 -19.84 15.04
N VAL A 132 -4.29 -20.44 14.44
CA VAL A 132 -4.67 -21.84 14.72
C VAL A 132 -3.51 -22.79 14.42
N MET A 133 -2.84 -22.61 13.28
CA MET A 133 -1.66 -23.40 12.93
C MET A 133 -0.53 -23.22 13.95
N ASP A 134 -0.20 -21.97 14.31
CA ASP A 134 0.86 -21.66 15.27
C ASP A 134 0.55 -22.23 16.66
N GLU A 135 -0.68 -22.09 17.16
CA GLU A 135 -1.10 -22.65 18.46
C GLU A 135 -0.87 -24.17 18.52
N VAL A 136 -1.21 -24.90 17.45
CA VAL A 136 -0.98 -26.34 17.37
C VAL A 136 0.52 -26.67 17.29
N VAL A 137 1.33 -25.87 16.60
CA VAL A 137 2.79 -26.04 16.56
C VAL A 137 3.41 -25.79 17.93
N GLN A 138 2.96 -24.74 18.65
CA GLN A 138 3.45 -24.41 19.99
C GLN A 138 3.08 -25.49 21.03
N GLU A 139 1.89 -26.08 20.95
CA GLU A 139 1.45 -27.21 21.79
C GLU A 139 2.43 -28.39 21.70
N HIS A 140 3.02 -28.60 20.53
CA HIS A 140 3.96 -29.69 20.26
C HIS A 140 5.41 -29.22 20.13
N ALA A 141 5.75 -28.01 20.60
CA ALA A 141 7.06 -27.39 20.38
C ALA A 141 8.24 -28.26 20.85
N ALA A 142 8.07 -28.99 21.96
CA ALA A 142 9.13 -29.86 22.51
C ALA A 142 9.48 -31.04 21.58
N ALA A 143 8.55 -31.48 20.73
CA ALA A 143 8.73 -32.60 19.82
C ALA A 143 9.06 -32.15 18.38
N LEU A 144 8.98 -30.84 18.10
CA LEU A 144 9.27 -30.27 16.79
C LEU A 144 10.66 -29.63 16.74
N PRO A 145 11.30 -29.58 15.55
CA PRO A 145 12.53 -28.81 15.38
C PRO A 145 12.30 -27.33 15.73
N PRO A 146 13.22 -26.68 16.48
CA PRO A 146 13.07 -25.27 16.87
C PRO A 146 12.82 -24.34 15.69
N ALA A 147 13.49 -24.59 14.54
CA ALA A 147 13.31 -23.81 13.32
C ALA A 147 11.87 -23.83 12.78
N ILE A 148 11.08 -24.89 13.04
CA ILE A 148 9.68 -24.98 12.62
C ILE A 148 8.79 -24.17 13.56
N VAL A 149 9.07 -24.20 14.85
CA VAL A 149 8.39 -23.41 15.89
C VAL A 149 8.63 -21.91 15.66
N GLU A 150 9.87 -21.52 15.34
CA GLU A 150 10.21 -20.14 14.97
C GLU A 150 9.55 -19.73 13.65
N LEU A 151 9.50 -20.64 12.67
CA LEU A 151 8.86 -20.37 11.38
C LEU A 151 7.36 -20.11 11.55
N SER A 152 6.62 -20.91 12.33
CA SER A 152 5.18 -20.71 12.52
C SER A 152 4.87 -19.38 13.20
N ALA A 153 5.60 -19.06 14.27
CA ALA A 153 5.47 -17.79 15.00
C ALA A 153 5.83 -16.60 14.11
N GLY A 154 6.90 -16.73 13.32
CA GLY A 154 7.36 -15.72 12.37
C GLY A 154 6.33 -15.42 11.28
N LEU A 155 5.63 -16.43 10.75
CA LEU A 155 4.56 -16.21 9.76
C LEU A 155 3.40 -15.41 10.33
N LEU A 156 2.99 -15.70 11.57
CA LEU A 156 1.92 -14.97 12.23
C LEU A 156 2.32 -13.51 12.49
N ALA A 157 3.53 -13.27 13.00
CA ALA A 157 4.05 -11.93 13.27
C ALA A 157 4.19 -11.10 11.98
N GLN A 158 4.81 -11.66 10.93
CA GLN A 158 4.98 -10.98 9.64
C GLN A 158 3.64 -10.60 9.02
N TRP A 159 2.63 -11.48 9.06
CA TRP A 159 1.31 -11.14 8.53
C TRP A 159 0.67 -9.97 9.29
N GLN A 160 0.78 -9.94 10.63
CA GLN A 160 0.23 -8.86 11.46
C GLN A 160 0.87 -7.51 11.14
N GLU A 161 2.19 -7.47 10.96
CA GLU A 161 2.92 -6.27 10.56
C GLU A 161 2.49 -5.77 9.16
N ILE A 162 2.43 -6.67 8.18
CA ILE A 162 2.00 -6.33 6.82
C ILE A 162 0.55 -5.81 6.82
N TYR A 163 -0.34 -6.46 7.57
CA TYR A 163 -1.75 -6.13 7.62
C TYR A 163 -2.01 -4.78 8.31
N SER A 164 -1.44 -4.56 9.50
CA SER A 164 -1.53 -3.26 10.20
C SER A 164 -0.94 -2.11 9.38
N GLY A 165 0.17 -2.36 8.69
CA GLY A 165 0.73 -1.44 7.72
C GLY A 165 -0.27 -1.11 6.61
N SER A 166 -0.98 -2.09 6.05
CA SER A 166 -2.02 -1.83 5.04
C SER A 166 -3.14 -0.93 5.57
N GLU A 167 -3.68 -1.22 6.75
CA GLU A 167 -4.87 -0.53 7.29
C GLU A 167 -4.61 0.95 7.62
N SER A 168 -3.44 1.28 8.16
CA SER A 168 -3.05 2.68 8.37
C SER A 168 -3.01 3.50 7.06
N SER A 169 -2.72 2.84 5.93
CA SER A 169 -2.71 3.49 4.61
C SER A 169 -4.12 3.79 4.10
N THR A 170 -5.05 2.87 4.36
CA THR A 170 -6.45 3.01 3.98
C THR A 170 -7.12 4.10 4.81
N GLY A 171 -6.86 4.15 6.11
CA GLY A 171 -7.33 5.23 6.99
C GLY A 171 -6.84 6.61 6.56
N ALA A 172 -5.55 6.73 6.21
CA ALA A 172 -5.00 7.99 5.69
C ALA A 172 -5.63 8.43 4.37
N LYS A 173 -6.01 7.49 3.49
CA LYS A 173 -6.75 7.80 2.25
C LYS A 173 -8.14 8.37 2.54
N ALA A 174 -8.89 7.77 3.46
CA ALA A 174 -10.23 8.23 3.80
C ALA A 174 -10.20 9.63 4.44
N ALA A 175 -9.25 9.91 5.32
CA ALA A 175 -9.07 11.23 5.92
C ALA A 175 -8.70 12.30 4.87
N ALA A 176 -7.82 11.98 3.91
CA ALA A 176 -7.46 12.89 2.82
C ALA A 176 -8.65 13.20 1.90
N GLU A 177 -9.50 12.20 1.59
CA GLU A 177 -10.71 12.39 0.77
C GLU A 177 -11.78 13.23 1.49
N VAL A 178 -11.87 13.16 2.82
CA VAL A 178 -12.76 14.00 3.62
C VAL A 178 -12.25 15.44 3.74
N ALA A 179 -10.93 15.63 3.87
CA ALA A 179 -10.32 16.97 3.95
C ALA A 179 -10.39 17.75 2.62
N GLN A 180 -10.62 17.07 1.49
CA GLN A 180 -10.79 17.68 0.17
C GLN A 180 -12.25 18.04 -0.18
N ARG A 181 -13.23 17.75 0.70
CA ARG A 181 -14.66 18.09 0.52
C ARG A 181 -15.04 19.27 1.39
#